data_AF-A0A812IB76-F1
#
_entry.id   AF-A0A812IB76-F1
#
_cell.length_a   1.000
_cell.length_b   1.000
_cell.length_c   1.000
_cell.angle_alpha   90.00
_cell.angle_beta   90.00
_cell.angle_gamma   90.00
#
_symmetry.space_group_name_H-M   'P 1'
#
loop_
_entity.id
_entity.type
_entity.pdbx_description
1 polymer ?
#
loop_
_entity_poly.entity_id
_entity_poly.type
_entity_poly.pdbx_seq_one_letter_code
_entity_poly.pdbx_strand_id
1 'polypeptide(L)'
;MRTRDMQCYVVLTIQSWRRGRPLVPAAADELAQEERQRLHAFDVTTIDAGKRHGLASWVRYHPRMVGSSSFLLSEYLTLFLERIGEQASLYQSMDGQELLPYQCAMSREDWDRVQDNFHRAYRLQKAAYRHARGGVAAPGVHEIREPRFCAEEQNVASDHRLCSSDARLKTVVRNTFIEVEEELPTSACKRNRTFSPFRDCWVSAA
;
A
#
# COMPACT_ATOMS: atom_id res chain seq x y z
N MET A 1 16.72 -12.05 -8.14
CA MET A 1 17.73 -10.98 -8.05
C MET A 1 19.11 -11.62 -8.06
N ARG A 2 20.03 -11.16 -8.92
CA ARG A 2 21.39 -11.72 -8.93
C ARG A 2 22.13 -11.22 -7.69
N THR A 3 23.11 -11.99 -7.19
CA THR A 3 23.89 -11.60 -5.99
C THR A 3 24.55 -10.22 -6.14
N ARG A 4 24.96 -9.86 -7.36
CA ARG A 4 25.56 -8.56 -7.68
C ARG A 4 24.58 -7.41 -7.52
N ASP A 5 23.31 -7.61 -7.90
CA ASP A 5 22.29 -6.56 -7.79
C ASP A 5 22.02 -6.24 -6.32
N MET A 6 22.08 -7.24 -5.42
CA MET A 6 21.94 -7.04 -3.98
C MET A 6 23.04 -6.15 -3.37
N GLN A 7 24.23 -6.15 -4.00
CA GLN A 7 25.37 -5.34 -3.57
C GLN A 7 25.24 -3.89 -4.07
N CYS A 8 24.61 -3.68 -5.22
CA CYS A 8 24.49 -2.36 -5.83
C CYS A 8 23.21 -1.63 -5.44
N TYR A 9 22.13 -2.34 -5.10
CA TYR A 9 20.83 -1.77 -4.85
C TYR A 9 20.23 -2.25 -3.53
N VAL A 10 19.38 -1.40 -2.97
CA VAL A 10 18.40 -1.76 -1.95
C VAL A 10 17.01 -1.66 -2.55
N VAL A 11 16.15 -2.61 -2.21
CA VAL A 11 14.73 -2.55 -2.55
C VAL A 11 13.98 -2.27 -1.26
N LEU A 12 13.29 -1.13 -1.21
CA LEU A 12 12.49 -0.72 -0.06
C LEU A 12 11.02 -1.06 -0.33
N THR A 13 10.33 -1.52 0.71
CA THR A 13 8.87 -1.64 0.68
C THR A 13 8.25 -0.91 1.86
N ILE A 14 7.04 -0.41 1.64
CA ILE A 14 6.23 0.19 2.70
C ILE A 14 5.01 -0.68 3.02
N GLN A 15 4.70 -0.81 4.30
CA GLN A 15 3.58 -1.60 4.80
C GLN A 15 2.78 -0.83 5.85
N SER A 16 1.61 -1.37 6.21
CA SER A 16 0.86 -1.03 7.43
C SER A 16 0.24 0.36 7.52
N TRP A 17 -0.45 0.81 6.46
CA TRP A 17 -1.15 2.11 6.45
C TRP A 17 -2.66 2.02 6.20
N ARG A 18 -3.33 1.01 6.75
CA ARG A 18 -4.79 0.79 6.57
C ARG A 18 -5.66 2.00 6.94
N ARG A 19 -5.13 2.94 7.73
CA ARG A 19 -5.80 4.18 8.17
C ARG A 19 -5.51 5.39 7.28
N GLY A 20 -4.95 5.18 6.09
CA GLY A 20 -4.74 6.20 5.07
C GLY A 20 -3.27 6.40 4.70
N ARG A 21 -3.04 7.24 3.70
CA ARG A 21 -1.70 7.52 3.16
C ARG A 21 -0.71 8.02 4.23
N PRO A 22 0.60 7.74 4.07
CA PRO A 22 1.63 8.17 5.01
C PRO A 22 1.75 9.70 5.03
N LEU A 23 2.46 10.20 6.03
CA LEU A 23 2.73 11.63 6.14
C LEU A 23 4.09 11.98 5.53
N VAL A 24 4.23 13.21 5.07
CA VAL A 24 5.49 13.87 4.73
C VAL A 24 5.64 15.13 5.60
N PRO A 25 6.86 15.63 5.88
CA PRO A 25 7.04 16.91 6.57
C PRO A 25 6.29 18.02 5.82
N ALA A 26 5.69 19.00 6.49
CA ALA A 26 4.97 20.09 5.82
C ALA A 26 5.96 21.06 5.16
N ALA A 27 5.67 21.51 3.93
CA ALA A 27 6.41 22.61 3.31
C ALA A 27 5.93 23.96 3.88
N ALA A 28 6.79 24.98 3.86
CA ALA A 28 6.44 26.31 4.37
C ALA A 28 5.21 26.90 3.65
N ASP A 29 5.12 26.70 2.33
CA ASP A 29 4.01 27.18 1.52
C ASP A 29 2.68 26.50 1.86
N GLU A 30 2.71 25.22 2.24
CA GLU A 30 1.51 24.47 2.63
C GLU A 30 0.93 25.01 3.95
N LEU A 31 1.81 25.38 4.89
CA LEU A 31 1.41 26.00 6.15
C LEU A 31 0.78 27.38 5.90
N ALA A 32 1.37 28.18 5.00
CA ALA A 32 0.84 29.49 4.63
C ALA A 32 -0.50 29.41 3.86
N GLN A 33 -0.72 28.35 3.08
CA GLN A 33 -1.97 28.12 2.36
C GLN A 33 -3.11 27.68 3.28
N GLU A 34 -2.84 26.85 4.29
CA GLU A 34 -3.85 26.43 5.26
C GLU A 34 -4.45 27.62 6.03
N GLU A 35 -3.61 28.59 6.43
CA GLU A 35 -4.07 29.82 7.08
C GLU A 35 -5.06 30.62 6.20
N ARG A 36 -4.86 30.57 4.87
CA ARG A 36 -5.66 31.31 3.90
C ARG A 36 -6.91 30.57 3.44
N GLN A 37 -6.86 29.24 3.36
CA GLN A 37 -7.91 28.41 2.78
C GLN A 37 -8.45 27.40 3.80
N ARG A 38 -9.20 27.91 4.79
CA ARG A 38 -9.96 27.10 5.77
C ARG A 38 -10.96 26.09 5.18
N LEU A 39 -11.14 26.06 3.86
CA LEU A 39 -12.11 25.22 3.14
C LEU A 39 -11.49 23.96 2.49
N HIS A 40 -10.17 23.90 2.31
CA HIS A 40 -9.47 22.72 1.76
C HIS A 40 -8.24 22.37 2.60
N ALA A 41 -8.47 22.13 3.89
CA ALA A 41 -7.42 21.76 4.83
C ALA A 41 -6.73 20.47 4.40
N PHE A 42 -5.47 20.58 3.99
CA PHE A 42 -4.54 19.48 4.20
C PHE A 42 -4.54 19.24 5.70
N ASP A 43 -4.81 18.01 6.12
CA ASP A 43 -4.84 17.63 7.53
C ASP A 43 -3.41 17.75 8.11
N VAL A 44 -3.07 18.95 8.62
CA VAL A 44 -1.77 19.25 9.21
C VAL A 44 -1.75 18.68 10.61
N THR A 45 -0.79 17.81 10.86
CA THR A 45 -0.52 17.26 12.19
C THR A 45 0.75 17.86 12.76
N THR A 46 0.65 18.49 13.92
CA THR A 46 1.81 19.03 14.65
C THR A 46 2.23 18.12 15.80
N ILE A 47 3.53 17.89 15.96
CA ILE A 47 4.12 17.18 17.09
C ILE A 47 5.29 17.97 17.69
N ASP A 48 5.30 18.11 19.03
CA ASP A 48 6.37 18.84 19.71
C ASP A 48 7.73 18.15 19.62
N ALA A 49 7.75 16.82 19.55
CA ALA A 49 8.97 16.02 19.43
C ALA A 49 9.80 16.37 18.18
N GLY A 50 9.16 16.90 17.14
CA GLY A 50 9.82 17.28 15.89
C GLY A 50 10.41 18.69 15.89
N LYS A 51 10.07 19.56 16.86
CA LYS A 51 10.50 20.97 16.89
C LYS A 51 12.00 21.16 16.81
N ARG A 52 12.77 20.33 17.53
CA ARG A 52 14.25 20.39 17.56
C ARG A 52 14.90 20.04 16.22
N HIS A 53 14.17 19.38 15.33
CA HIS A 53 14.65 18.93 14.02
C HIS A 53 14.02 19.70 12.86
N GLY A 54 13.20 20.72 13.12
CA GLY A 54 12.42 21.39 12.07
C GLY A 54 11.30 20.52 11.47
N LEU A 55 10.97 19.39 12.11
CA LEU A 55 9.99 18.41 11.64
C LEU A 55 8.74 18.40 12.54
N ALA A 56 8.29 19.59 12.95
CA ALA A 56 7.15 19.74 13.86
C ALA A 56 5.82 19.50 13.15
N SER A 57 5.71 19.89 11.88
CA SER A 57 4.46 19.85 11.11
C SER A 57 4.53 18.79 10.02
N TRP A 58 3.44 18.05 9.86
CA TRP A 58 3.33 16.93 8.94
C TRP A 58 2.03 17.02 8.16
N VAL A 59 2.07 16.72 6.87
CA VAL A 59 0.88 16.66 6.02
C VAL A 59 0.71 15.27 5.44
N ARG A 60 -0.53 14.94 5.12
CA ARG A 60 -0.83 13.69 4.43
C ARG A 60 -0.33 13.73 2.99
N TYR A 61 0.44 12.71 2.62
CA TYR A 61 0.88 12.56 1.24
C TYR A 61 -0.31 12.40 0.27
N HIS A 62 -0.22 13.08 -0.86
CA HIS A 62 -1.13 12.94 -1.98
C HIS A 62 -0.34 12.92 -3.30
N PRO A 63 -0.58 11.98 -4.23
CA PRO A 63 0.10 11.90 -5.52
C PRO A 63 0.14 13.21 -6.31
N ARG A 64 -0.94 14.01 -6.25
CA ARG A 64 -0.97 15.37 -6.81
C ARG A 64 0.18 16.29 -6.38
N MET A 65 0.81 16.05 -5.22
CA MET A 65 1.94 16.85 -4.72
C MET A 65 3.19 16.68 -5.62
N VAL A 66 3.26 15.57 -6.34
CA VAL A 66 4.34 15.22 -7.27
C VAL A 66 3.83 15.10 -8.72
N GLY A 67 2.61 15.59 -9.00
CA GLY A 67 2.01 15.50 -10.33
C GLY A 67 1.51 14.10 -10.73
N SER A 68 1.48 13.14 -9.81
CA SER A 68 1.08 11.76 -10.08
C SER A 68 -0.40 11.51 -9.84
N SER A 69 -0.97 10.52 -10.53
CA SER A 69 -2.37 10.10 -10.40
C SER A 69 -2.58 9.04 -9.32
N SER A 70 -1.55 8.27 -9.00
CA SER A 70 -1.61 7.12 -8.12
C SER A 70 -0.46 7.12 -7.11
N PHE A 71 -0.52 6.27 -6.09
CA PHE A 71 0.55 6.19 -5.12
C PHE A 71 1.72 5.37 -5.68
N LEU A 72 2.91 5.97 -5.74
CA LEU A 72 4.17 5.27 -5.95
C LEU A 72 5.10 5.50 -4.76
N LEU A 73 5.74 4.44 -4.27
CA LEU A 73 6.66 4.53 -3.14
C LEU A 73 7.90 5.36 -3.49
N SER A 74 8.42 5.21 -4.71
CA SER A 74 9.54 6.00 -5.22
C SER A 74 9.26 7.50 -5.08
N GLU A 75 8.12 7.97 -5.61
CA GLU A 75 7.74 9.38 -5.54
C GLU A 75 7.51 9.88 -4.11
N TYR A 76 6.83 9.08 -3.28
CA TYR A 76 6.61 9.42 -1.87
C TYR A 76 7.95 9.60 -1.13
N LEU A 77 8.89 8.67 -1.31
CA LEU A 77 10.18 8.72 -0.64
C LEU A 77 11.08 9.80 -1.23
N THR A 78 11.02 10.09 -2.53
CA THR A 78 11.70 11.24 -3.13
C THR A 78 11.26 12.52 -2.46
N LEU A 79 9.95 12.77 -2.39
CA LEU A 79 9.41 13.96 -1.71
C LEU A 79 9.75 13.97 -0.21
N PHE A 80 9.69 12.81 0.46
CA PHE A 80 10.04 12.71 1.87
C PHE A 80 11.51 13.09 2.12
N LEU A 81 12.43 12.56 1.32
CA LEU A 81 13.87 12.82 1.42
C LEU A 81 14.18 14.29 1.12
N GLU A 82 13.59 14.83 0.05
CA GLU A 82 13.73 16.25 -0.31
C GLU A 82 13.33 17.16 0.85
N ARG A 83 12.20 16.86 1.51
CA ARG A 83 11.69 17.67 2.63
C ARG A 83 12.50 17.54 3.93
N ILE A 84 13.33 16.51 4.07
CA ILE A 84 14.29 16.41 5.18
C ILE A 84 15.70 16.89 4.78
N GLY A 85 15.85 17.45 3.57
CA GLY A 85 17.11 18.00 3.07
C GLY A 85 18.07 16.96 2.48
N GLU A 86 17.57 15.76 2.17
CA GLU A 86 18.35 14.67 1.57
C GLU A 86 18.09 14.56 0.06
N GLN A 87 19.13 14.14 -0.68
CA GLN A 87 19.03 13.86 -2.10
C GLN A 87 19.43 12.41 -2.37
N ALA A 88 18.55 11.66 -3.03
CA ALA A 88 18.79 10.31 -3.47
C ALA A 88 17.95 10.01 -4.71
N SER A 89 18.46 9.13 -5.58
CA SER A 89 17.70 8.68 -6.74
C SER A 89 16.91 7.42 -6.40
N LEU A 90 15.60 7.50 -6.56
CA LEU A 90 14.70 6.37 -6.40
C LEU A 90 14.12 5.95 -7.73
N TYR A 91 14.03 4.64 -7.93
CA TYR A 91 13.61 4.03 -9.17
C TYR A 91 12.36 3.18 -8.93
N GLN A 92 11.37 3.31 -9.83
CA GLN A 92 10.17 2.48 -9.84
C GLN A 92 10.33 1.21 -10.69
N SER A 93 11.49 1.02 -11.32
CA SER A 93 11.81 -0.16 -12.12
C SER A 93 13.22 -0.67 -11.79
N MET A 94 13.44 -1.95 -12.05
CA MET A 94 14.74 -2.61 -11.92
C MET A 94 14.88 -3.61 -13.05
N ASP A 95 16.02 -3.60 -13.75
CA ASP A 95 16.28 -4.45 -14.93
C ASP A 95 15.21 -4.35 -16.03
N GLY A 96 14.62 -3.16 -16.21
CA GLY A 96 13.55 -2.92 -17.18
C GLY A 96 12.17 -3.41 -16.75
N GLN A 97 12.04 -4.02 -15.57
CA GLN A 97 10.75 -4.46 -15.03
C GLN A 97 10.24 -3.47 -13.96
N GLU A 98 8.96 -3.11 -14.02
CA GLU A 98 8.35 -2.23 -13.02
C GLU A 98 8.15 -2.95 -11.69
N LEU A 99 8.57 -2.32 -10.61
CA LEU A 99 8.29 -2.77 -9.25
C LEU A 99 6.85 -2.44 -8.87
N LEU A 100 6.28 -3.23 -7.96
CA LEU A 100 4.96 -2.92 -7.40
C LEU A 100 4.91 -1.48 -6.84
N PRO A 101 3.75 -0.80 -6.87
CA PRO A 101 3.62 0.59 -6.40
C PRO A 101 4.09 0.85 -4.96
N TYR A 102 4.12 -0.18 -4.12
CA TYR A 102 4.55 -0.12 -2.71
C TYR A 102 6.01 -0.57 -2.51
N GLN A 103 6.77 -0.65 -3.60
CA GLN A 103 8.18 -0.99 -3.67
C GLN A 103 8.92 0.03 -4.52
N CYS A 104 10.18 0.26 -4.20
CA CYS A 104 11.09 1.06 -5.02
C CYS A 104 12.53 0.57 -4.83
N ALA A 105 13.38 0.87 -5.80
CA ALA A 105 14.81 0.60 -5.73
C ALA A 105 15.59 1.91 -5.51
N MET A 106 16.72 1.81 -4.83
CA MET A 106 17.70 2.89 -4.63
C MET A 106 19.10 2.28 -4.71
N SER A 107 20.09 3.05 -5.12
CA SER A 107 21.49 2.59 -5.02
C SER A 107 21.85 2.34 -3.55
N ARG A 108 22.68 1.33 -3.29
CA ARG A 108 23.12 1.02 -1.92
C ARG A 108 23.94 2.17 -1.33
N GLU A 109 24.74 2.84 -2.17
CA GLU A 109 25.51 4.02 -1.78
C GLU A 109 24.62 5.18 -1.32
N ASP A 110 23.55 5.49 -2.08
CA ASP A 110 22.61 6.53 -1.67
C ASP A 110 21.89 6.15 -0.38
N TRP A 111 21.47 4.88 -0.27
CA TRP A 111 20.81 4.41 0.94
C TRP A 111 21.72 4.50 2.16
N ASP A 112 22.97 4.06 2.03
CA ASP A 112 23.92 4.10 3.12
C ASP A 112 24.20 5.54 3.58
N ARG A 113 24.18 6.49 2.65
CA ARG A 113 24.31 7.92 2.94
C ARG A 113 23.10 8.50 3.69
N VAL A 114 21.88 8.15 3.30
CA VAL A 114 20.67 8.81 3.82
C VAL A 114 19.96 8.05 4.95
N GLN A 115 20.28 6.77 5.17
CA GLN A 115 19.50 5.88 6.06
C GLN A 115 19.37 6.41 7.49
N ASP A 116 20.41 6.99 8.07
CA ASP A 116 20.40 7.47 9.46
C ASP A 116 19.44 8.65 9.65
N ASN A 117 19.49 9.62 8.74
CA ASN A 117 18.60 10.79 8.74
C ASN A 117 17.18 10.38 8.39
N PHE A 118 17.02 9.48 7.42
CA PHE A 118 15.74 8.86 7.11
C PHE A 118 15.13 8.21 8.36
N HIS A 119 15.83 7.31 9.06
CA HIS A 119 15.31 6.61 10.23
C HIS A 119 14.99 7.55 11.40
N ARG A 120 15.74 8.64 11.56
CA ARG A 120 15.44 9.69 12.56
C ARG A 120 14.14 10.41 12.22
N ALA A 121 14.01 10.92 10.99
CA ALA A 121 12.80 11.61 10.54
C ALA A 121 11.59 10.68 10.50
N TYR A 122 11.76 9.45 10.03
CA TYR A 122 10.67 8.47 9.90
C TYR A 122 10.14 8.01 11.26
N ARG A 123 10.95 8.03 12.33
CA ARG A 123 10.45 7.83 13.70
C ARG A 123 9.49 8.93 14.14
N LEU A 124 9.80 10.19 13.81
CA LEU A 124 8.93 11.33 14.07
C LEU A 124 7.66 11.25 13.22
N GLN A 125 7.80 10.89 11.94
CA GLN A 125 6.66 10.63 11.04
C GLN A 125 5.69 9.61 11.65
N LYS A 126 6.20 8.48 12.17
CA LYS A 126 5.35 7.45 12.80
C LYS A 126 4.65 7.99 14.05
N ALA A 127 5.32 8.81 14.85
CA ALA A 127 4.70 9.45 16.02
C ALA A 127 3.57 10.39 15.61
N ALA A 128 3.81 11.26 14.62
CA ALA A 128 2.80 12.14 14.04
C ALA A 128 1.63 11.34 13.44
N TYR A 129 1.90 10.28 12.70
CA TYR A 129 0.87 9.43 12.10
C TYR A 129 -0.03 8.78 13.15
N ARG A 130 0.56 8.24 14.23
CA ARG A 130 -0.20 7.66 15.35
C ARG A 130 -1.05 8.73 16.07
N HIS A 131 -0.47 9.92 16.27
CA HIS A 131 -1.16 11.05 16.86
C HIS A 131 -2.38 11.47 16.03
N ALA A 132 -2.22 11.62 14.71
CA ALA A 132 -3.29 12.01 13.79
C ALA A 132 -4.43 10.97 13.67
N ARG A 133 -4.11 9.67 13.80
CA ARG A 133 -5.04 8.57 13.48
C ARG A 133 -5.53 7.77 14.68
N GLY A 134 -5.13 8.12 15.90
CA GLY A 134 -5.58 7.48 17.14
C GLY A 134 -5.34 5.96 17.19
N GLY A 135 -4.10 5.51 16.97
CA GLY A 135 -3.79 4.07 16.97
C GLY A 135 -2.32 3.74 17.19
N VAL A 136 -2.02 2.45 17.39
CA VAL A 136 -0.65 1.95 17.63
C VAL A 136 0.12 1.65 16.33
N ALA A 137 -0.60 1.39 15.24
CA ALA A 137 -0.02 1.07 13.94
C ALA A 137 0.38 2.34 13.17
N ALA A 138 1.53 2.30 12.51
CA ALA A 138 2.03 3.34 11.63
C ALA A 138 2.67 2.71 10.39
N PRO A 139 2.79 3.45 9.28
CA PRO A 139 3.51 2.99 8.10
C PRO A 139 4.94 2.57 8.48
N GLY A 140 5.40 1.46 7.92
CA GLY A 140 6.75 0.94 8.13
C GLY A 140 7.46 0.76 6.80
N VAL A 141 8.66 1.31 6.66
CA VAL A 141 9.56 1.09 5.52
C VAL A 141 10.68 0.16 5.94
N HIS A 142 10.96 -0.84 5.12
CA HIS A 142 12.07 -1.77 5.34
C HIS A 142 12.63 -2.26 4.01
N GLU A 143 13.89 -2.69 4.06
CA GLU A 143 14.55 -3.38 2.95
C GLU A 143 13.96 -4.79 2.78
N ILE A 144 13.80 -5.20 1.53
CA ILE A 144 13.39 -6.56 1.15
C ILE A 144 14.43 -7.17 0.21
N ARG A 145 14.61 -8.49 0.33
CA ARG A 145 15.59 -9.23 -0.48
C ARG A 145 15.05 -9.63 -1.85
N GLU A 146 13.74 -9.82 -1.95
CA GLU A 146 13.08 -10.34 -3.16
C GLU A 146 12.09 -9.29 -3.68
N PRO A 147 12.49 -8.50 -4.70
CA PRO A 147 11.59 -7.54 -5.33
C PRO A 147 10.43 -8.27 -5.99
N ARG A 148 9.27 -7.62 -5.97
CA ARG A 148 8.07 -8.07 -6.67
C ARG A 148 7.80 -7.09 -7.78
N PHE A 149 7.66 -7.64 -8.97
CA PHE A 149 7.37 -6.85 -10.16
C PHE A 149 5.86 -6.82 -10.39
N CYS A 150 5.39 -5.73 -10.99
CA CYS A 150 4.10 -5.77 -11.64
C CYS A 150 4.13 -6.93 -12.63
N ALA A 151 3.10 -7.77 -12.63
CA ALA A 151 2.92 -8.67 -13.74
C ALA A 151 2.87 -7.76 -14.96
N GLU A 152 3.81 -7.94 -15.89
CA GLU A 152 3.68 -7.38 -17.22
C GLU A 152 2.30 -7.85 -17.66
N GLU A 153 1.33 -6.93 -17.70
CA GLU A 153 0.07 -7.21 -18.36
C GLU A 153 0.51 -7.55 -19.76
N GLN A 154 0.63 -8.86 -19.99
CA GLN A 154 1.11 -9.39 -21.23
C GLN A 154 0.25 -8.67 -22.26
N ASN A 155 0.90 -7.92 -23.13
CA ASN A 155 0.43 -7.69 -24.48
C ASN A 155 0.35 -9.07 -25.18
N VAL A 156 -0.41 -10.03 -24.63
CA VAL A 156 -1.46 -10.68 -25.40
C VAL A 156 -2.46 -9.54 -25.68
N ALA A 157 -2.19 -8.64 -26.63
CA ALA A 157 -2.33 -9.01 -28.04
C ALA A 157 -3.28 -10.20 -28.12
N SER A 158 -4.55 -9.93 -27.78
CA SER A 158 -5.72 -10.17 -28.63
C SER A 158 -5.51 -11.18 -29.76
N ASP A 159 -4.95 -12.34 -29.44
CA ASP A 159 -5.14 -13.53 -30.24
C ASP A 159 -6.54 -13.98 -29.85
N HIS A 160 -7.52 -13.30 -30.48
CA HIS A 160 -8.92 -13.64 -30.48
C HIS A 160 -9.04 -15.09 -30.96
N ARG A 161 -8.83 -16.03 -30.04
CA ARG A 161 -9.28 -17.40 -30.18
C ARG A 161 -10.79 -17.34 -30.20
N LEU A 162 -11.29 -17.34 -31.42
CA LEU A 162 -12.58 -17.86 -31.81
C LEU A 162 -12.79 -19.20 -31.10
N CYS A 163 -13.42 -19.18 -29.94
CA CYS A 163 -14.08 -20.35 -29.39
C CYS A 163 -15.34 -19.91 -28.67
N SER A 164 -16.38 -19.84 -29.49
CA SER A 164 -17.78 -19.85 -29.11
C SER A 164 -18.09 -21.07 -28.24
N SER A 165 -18.54 -20.84 -27.01
CA SER A 165 -19.73 -21.50 -26.46
C SER A 165 -20.15 -20.78 -25.19
N ASP A 166 -21.30 -20.12 -25.29
CA ASP A 166 -21.99 -19.32 -24.29
C ASP A 166 -22.52 -20.22 -23.15
N ALA A 167 -21.69 -20.49 -22.14
CA ALA A 167 -22.13 -21.08 -20.88
C ALA A 167 -22.23 -19.96 -19.83
N ARG A 168 -23.46 -19.49 -19.59
CA ARG A 168 -23.75 -18.46 -18.59
C ARG A 168 -23.67 -19.07 -17.19
N LEU A 169 -22.46 -19.12 -16.62
CA LEU A 169 -22.28 -19.52 -15.21
C LEU A 169 -22.80 -18.40 -14.30
N LYS A 170 -23.85 -18.70 -13.54
CA LYS A 170 -24.45 -17.77 -12.58
C LYS A 170 -23.72 -17.91 -11.24
N THR A 171 -22.74 -17.06 -10.99
CA THR A 171 -22.01 -17.06 -9.71
C THR A 171 -22.79 -16.29 -8.65
N VAL A 172 -23.17 -16.94 -7.55
CA VAL A 172 -23.79 -16.29 -6.39
C VAL A 172 -22.77 -16.24 -5.27
N VAL A 173 -22.39 -15.04 -4.83
CA VAL A 173 -21.45 -14.84 -3.72
C VAL A 173 -22.23 -14.70 -2.42
N ARG A 174 -22.02 -15.61 -1.47
CA ARG A 174 -22.50 -15.47 -0.09
C ARG A 174 -21.33 -15.66 0.87
N ASN A 175 -21.07 -14.65 1.71
CA ASN A 175 -20.18 -14.71 2.86
C ASN A 175 -18.87 -15.50 2.63
N THR A 176 -17.96 -14.91 1.85
CA THR A 176 -16.56 -15.33 1.67
C THR A 176 -16.26 -16.65 0.96
N PHE A 177 -17.24 -17.37 0.42
CA PHE A 177 -17.00 -18.54 -0.44
C PHE A 177 -17.62 -18.35 -1.82
N ILE A 178 -16.91 -18.80 -2.86
CA ILE A 178 -17.40 -18.84 -4.25
C ILE A 178 -17.89 -20.27 -4.50
N GLU A 179 -19.21 -20.43 -4.57
CA GLU A 179 -19.82 -21.66 -5.07
C GLU A 179 -19.95 -21.54 -6.59
N VAL A 180 -19.35 -22.50 -7.31
CA VAL A 180 -19.49 -22.62 -8.76
C VAL A 180 -20.50 -23.75 -9.00
N GLU A 181 -21.73 -23.41 -9.36
CA GLU A 181 -22.70 -24.40 -9.85
C GLU A 181 -22.38 -24.73 -11.31
N GLU A 182 -21.85 -25.92 -11.55
CA GLU A 182 -21.80 -26.51 -12.89
C GLU A 182 -23.15 -27.18 -13.20
N GLU A 183 -23.92 -26.59 -14.12
CA GLU A 183 -25.11 -27.23 -14.67
C GLU A 183 -24.71 -28.40 -15.59
N LEU A 184 -24.58 -29.60 -15.01
CA LEU A 184 -24.47 -30.84 -15.77
C LEU A 184 -25.84 -31.22 -16.38
N PRO A 185 -25.88 -31.66 -17.65
CA PRO A 185 -27.13 -32.11 -18.27
C PRO A 185 -27.70 -33.30 -17.50
N THR A 186 -28.92 -33.11 -17.01
CA THR A 186 -29.66 -33.98 -16.11
C THR A 186 -29.91 -35.37 -16.70
N SER A 187 -29.24 -36.39 -16.16
CA SER A 187 -29.76 -37.77 -16.14
C SER A 187 -30.06 -38.17 -14.69
N ALA A 188 -31.31 -38.54 -14.45
CA ALA A 188 -31.94 -38.71 -13.17
C ALA A 188 -31.28 -39.74 -12.24
N CYS A 189 -31.18 -39.43 -10.94
CA CYS A 189 -31.40 -40.41 -9.89
C CYS A 189 -31.95 -39.74 -8.63
N LYS A 190 -33.24 -39.97 -8.37
CA LYS A 190 -33.93 -39.60 -7.12
C LYS A 190 -33.36 -40.44 -5.98
N ARG A 191 -32.86 -39.81 -4.92
CA ARG A 191 -32.80 -40.43 -3.57
C ARG A 191 -33.28 -39.45 -2.51
N ASN A 192 -34.48 -39.75 -2.02
CA ASN A 192 -35.05 -39.19 -0.79
C ASN A 192 -34.14 -39.49 0.40
N ARG A 193 -33.84 -38.49 1.22
CA ARG A 193 -33.63 -38.70 2.66
C ARG A 193 -34.26 -37.58 3.49
N THR A 194 -35.38 -37.98 4.06
CA THR A 194 -36.02 -37.63 5.33
C THR A 194 -35.34 -36.60 6.23
N PHE A 195 -36.13 -35.57 6.53
CA PHE A 195 -36.08 -34.69 7.69
C PHE A 195 -36.02 -35.47 9.02
N SER A 196 -35.25 -34.97 9.98
CA SER A 196 -35.68 -34.95 11.38
C SER A 196 -35.07 -33.73 12.10
N PRO A 197 -35.85 -33.00 12.92
CA PRO A 197 -35.40 -31.86 13.69
C PRO A 197 -34.89 -32.31 15.07
N PHE A 198 -33.74 -31.80 15.50
CA PHE A 198 -33.37 -31.88 16.91
C PHE A 198 -33.57 -30.51 17.56
N ARG A 199 -34.52 -30.49 18.51
CA ARG A 199 -34.80 -29.43 19.47
C ARG A 199 -33.76 -29.42 20.60
N ASP A 200 -33.47 -28.20 21.05
CA ASP A 200 -33.34 -27.71 22.43
C ASP A 200 -32.73 -28.62 23.51
N CYS A 201 -31.70 -28.10 24.22
CA CYS A 201 -31.80 -27.88 25.68
C CYS A 201 -30.57 -27.17 26.30
N TRP A 202 -30.84 -26.00 26.91
CA TRP A 202 -30.51 -25.58 28.29
C TRP A 202 -29.06 -25.58 28.84
N VAL A 203 -28.65 -24.45 29.43
CA VAL A 203 -28.42 -24.20 30.89
C VAL A 203 -27.35 -23.11 31.09
N SER A 204 -27.73 -22.06 31.83
CA SER A 204 -26.86 -21.04 32.44
C SER A 204 -26.05 -21.56 33.63
N ALA A 205 -24.83 -21.05 33.82
CA ALA A 205 -24.13 -20.85 35.10
C ALA A 205 -22.77 -20.18 34.79
N ALA A 206 -22.21 -19.25 35.54
CA ALA A 206 -22.59 -18.44 36.69
C ALA A 206 -21.71 -17.18 36.65
#